data_AF-A0A0P1EKS8-F1
#
_entry.id   AF-A0A0P1EKS8-F1
#
_cell.length_a   1.000
_cell.length_b   1.000
_cell.length_c   1.000
_cell.angle_alpha   90.00
_cell.angle_beta   90.00
_cell.angle_gamma   90.00
#
_symmetry.space_group_name_H-M   'P 1'
#
loop_
_entity.id
_entity.type
_entity.pdbx_description
1 polymer ?
#
loop_
_entity_poly.entity_id
_entity_poly.type
_entity_poly.pdbx_seq_one_letter_code
_entity_poly.pdbx_strand_id
1 'polypeptide(L)'
;MDTQAVWSEIQRLSGGRPLTVSLSGGNPAIQDFGPLIQQGKAEGYAFACETQGSIAKPWFADLAMLVLSPKPPSSGEDMDWKAFDACLNVRPAQAVLKIVIFDDTDFNWARSVTDRYPDLPLYLQPGNRSGQPG
;
A
#
# COMPACT_ATOMS: atom_id res chain seq x y z
N MET A 1 16.31 -11.55 2.53
CA MET A 1 17.29 -10.99 1.58
C MET A 1 17.61 -9.59 2.06
N ASP A 2 18.85 -9.14 1.96
CA ASP A 2 19.20 -7.76 2.24
C ASP A 2 18.84 -6.84 1.07
N THR A 3 18.94 -5.52 1.29
CA THR A 3 18.66 -4.49 0.28
C THR A 3 19.46 -4.69 -1.01
N GLN A 4 20.73 -5.07 -0.91
CA GLN A 4 21.61 -5.15 -2.08
C GLN A 4 21.25 -6.34 -2.97
N ALA A 5 20.89 -7.46 -2.37
CA ALA A 5 20.40 -8.64 -3.10
C ALA A 5 19.09 -8.32 -3.82
N VAL A 6 18.14 -7.66 -3.15
CA VAL A 6 16.86 -7.26 -3.76
C VAL A 6 17.09 -6.24 -4.88
N TRP A 7 17.97 -5.27 -4.67
CA TRP A 7 18.30 -4.26 -5.67
C TRP A 7 18.91 -4.86 -6.94
N SER A 8 19.87 -5.77 -6.76
CA SER A 8 20.50 -6.47 -7.89
C SER A 8 19.48 -7.23 -8.73
N GLU A 9 18.48 -7.84 -8.09
CA GLU A 9 17.39 -8.54 -8.79
C GLU A 9 16.45 -7.58 -9.51
N ILE A 10 16.12 -6.42 -8.92
CA ILE A 10 15.34 -5.37 -9.59
C ILE A 10 16.06 -4.88 -10.84
N GLN A 11 17.35 -4.58 -10.74
CA GLN A 11 18.16 -4.14 -11.89
C GLN A 11 18.21 -5.22 -12.98
N ARG A 12 18.38 -6.50 -12.59
CA ARG A 12 18.40 -7.62 -13.52
C ARG A 12 17.07 -7.77 -14.26
N LEU A 13 15.94 -7.70 -13.55
CA LEU A 13 14.60 -7.87 -14.13
C LEU A 13 14.18 -6.69 -15.01
N SER A 14 14.55 -5.46 -14.62
CA SER A 14 14.26 -4.25 -15.40
C SER A 14 15.18 -4.06 -16.62
N GLY A 15 16.31 -4.76 -16.65
CA GLY A 15 17.39 -4.53 -17.62
C GLY A 15 18.08 -3.18 -17.40
N GLY A 16 18.19 -2.75 -16.14
CA GLY A 16 18.78 -1.45 -15.77
C GLY A 16 17.96 -0.22 -16.17
N ARG A 17 16.72 -0.40 -16.63
CA ARG A 17 15.84 0.71 -17.04
C ARG A 17 14.96 1.12 -15.87
N PRO A 18 15.03 2.40 -15.44
CA PRO A 18 14.19 2.87 -14.36
C PRO A 18 12.69 2.68 -14.62
N LEU A 19 12.00 2.20 -13.59
CA LEU A 19 10.56 1.92 -13.59
C LEU A 19 9.98 2.15 -12.20
N THR A 20 8.66 2.01 -12.06
CA THR A 20 8.00 2.01 -10.75
C THR A 20 7.98 0.59 -10.17
N VAL A 21 8.64 0.40 -9.03
CA VAL A 21 8.61 -0.85 -8.26
C VAL A 21 7.45 -0.79 -7.27
N SER A 22 6.55 -1.78 -7.30
CA SER A 22 5.43 -1.86 -6.37
C SER A 22 5.74 -2.79 -5.20
N LEU A 23 5.80 -2.23 -3.99
CA LEU A 23 5.91 -2.95 -2.73
C LEU A 23 4.52 -3.44 -2.30
N SER A 24 4.31 -4.75 -2.34
CA SER A 24 3.03 -5.40 -1.99
C SER A 24 3.28 -6.73 -1.27
N GLY A 25 2.23 -7.51 -0.96
CA GLY A 25 2.31 -8.80 -0.27
C GLY A 25 1.36 -8.86 0.91
N GLY A 26 1.85 -9.35 2.06
CA GLY A 26 1.16 -9.20 3.36
C GLY A 26 1.04 -7.72 3.76
N ASN A 27 1.69 -7.30 4.85
CA ASN A 27 1.87 -5.88 5.11
C ASN A 27 3.33 -5.47 4.84
N PRO A 28 3.65 -4.79 3.71
CA PRO A 28 5.01 -4.35 3.43
C PRO A 28 5.60 -3.48 4.55
N ALA A 29 4.76 -2.76 5.28
CA ALA A 29 5.17 -1.90 6.39
C ALA A 29 5.73 -2.66 7.61
N ILE A 30 5.73 -3.99 7.63
CA ILE A 30 6.45 -4.78 8.65
C ILE A 30 7.98 -4.66 8.45
N GLN A 31 8.43 -4.45 7.21
CA GLN A 31 9.84 -4.36 6.87
C GLN A 31 10.30 -2.89 6.75
N ASP A 32 11.61 -2.67 6.81
CA ASP A 32 12.20 -1.37 6.51
C ASP A 32 12.72 -1.34 5.07
N PHE A 33 11.96 -0.71 4.19
CA PHE A 33 12.34 -0.52 2.78
C PHE A 33 13.05 0.81 2.53
N GLY A 34 13.29 1.63 3.56
CA GLY A 34 13.94 2.93 3.42
C GLY A 34 15.25 2.86 2.62
N PRO A 35 16.21 1.99 2.98
CA PRO A 35 17.46 1.85 2.23
C PRO A 35 17.27 1.47 0.75
N LEU A 36 16.33 0.56 0.46
CA LEU A 36 16.03 0.11 -0.90
C LEU A 36 15.44 1.24 -1.75
N ILE A 37 14.48 1.98 -1.16
CA ILE A 37 13.82 3.10 -1.82
C ILE A 37 14.84 4.20 -2.12
N GLN A 38 15.70 4.54 -1.17
CA GLN A 38 16.73 5.56 -1.35
C GLN A 38 17.73 5.16 -2.45
N GLN A 39 18.20 3.92 -2.45
CA GLN A 39 19.09 3.40 -3.50
C GLN A 39 18.44 3.46 -4.88
N GLY A 40 17.20 2.96 -5.02
CA GLY A 40 16.53 2.97 -6.31
C GLY A 40 16.17 4.36 -6.82
N LYS A 41 15.79 5.29 -5.93
CA LYS A 41 15.55 6.69 -6.30
C LYS A 41 16.80 7.37 -6.81
N ALA A 42 17.97 7.11 -6.22
CA ALA A 42 19.24 7.62 -6.72
C ALA A 42 19.57 7.13 -8.14
N GLU A 43 19.03 5.97 -8.54
CA GLU A 43 19.14 5.41 -9.89
C GLU A 43 17.92 5.73 -10.79
N GLY A 44 17.03 6.63 -10.37
CA GLY A 44 15.90 7.12 -11.16
C GLY A 44 14.62 6.27 -11.09
N TYR A 45 14.58 5.24 -10.25
CA TYR A 45 13.38 4.41 -10.06
C TYR A 45 12.38 5.12 -9.15
N ALA A 46 11.11 4.77 -9.34
CA ALA A 46 10.03 5.18 -8.45
C ALA A 46 9.55 3.98 -7.63
N PHE A 47 8.94 4.23 -6.48
CA PHE A 47 8.37 3.19 -5.63
C PHE A 47 6.91 3.49 -5.33
N ALA A 48 6.08 2.47 -5.42
CA ALA A 48 4.71 2.49 -4.93
C ALA A 48 4.55 1.47 -3.80
N CYS A 49 3.62 1.69 -2.89
CA CYS A 49 3.32 0.75 -1.82
C CYS A 49 1.82 0.55 -1.69
N GLU A 50 1.40 -0.69 -1.52
CA GLU A 50 0.06 -1.04 -1.07
C GLU A 50 0.14 -1.63 0.35
N THR A 51 -0.67 -1.10 1.27
CA THR A 51 -0.74 -1.58 2.66
C THR A 51 -2.15 -1.41 3.21
N GLN A 52 -2.53 -2.21 4.21
CA GLN A 52 -3.78 -1.99 4.94
C GLN A 52 -3.74 -0.76 5.86
N GLY A 53 -2.58 -0.10 6.02
CA GLY A 53 -2.46 1.12 6.83
C GLY A 53 -2.42 0.88 8.33
N SER A 54 -1.90 -0.26 8.80
CA SER A 54 -1.79 -0.57 10.23
C SER A 54 -0.42 -0.23 10.86
N ILE A 55 0.59 0.10 10.05
CA ILE A 55 1.94 0.45 10.53
C ILE A 55 2.47 1.64 9.72
N ALA A 56 2.71 2.76 10.41
CA ALA A 56 3.31 3.93 9.81
C ALA A 56 4.83 3.75 9.66
N LYS A 57 5.37 4.11 8.49
CA LYS A 57 6.82 4.09 8.24
C LYS A 57 7.28 5.41 7.64
N PRO A 58 8.40 5.99 8.11
CA PRO A 58 8.92 7.25 7.56
C PRO A 58 9.18 7.20 6.05
N TRP A 59 9.56 6.02 5.53
CA TRP A 59 9.83 5.83 4.10
C TRP A 59 8.58 5.94 3.21
N PHE A 60 7.37 6.02 3.76
CA PHE A 60 6.16 6.31 2.97
C PHE A 60 6.28 7.67 2.25
N ALA A 61 6.91 8.67 2.87
CA ALA A 61 7.08 10.00 2.30
C ALA A 61 7.92 9.99 1.01
N ASP A 62 8.73 8.94 0.81
CA ASP A 62 9.59 8.79 -0.36
C ASP A 62 8.93 8.10 -1.55
N LEU A 63 7.71 7.58 -1.37
CA LEU A 63 6.98 6.87 -2.41
C LEU A 63 6.43 7.83 -3.47
N ALA A 64 6.36 7.36 -4.71
CA ALA A 64 5.63 8.01 -5.79
C ALA A 64 4.11 7.80 -5.67
N MET A 65 3.67 6.71 -5.01
CA MET A 65 2.25 6.44 -4.77
C MET A 65 2.07 5.56 -3.52
N LEU A 66 1.14 5.92 -2.66
CA LEU A 66 0.70 5.09 -1.54
C LEU A 66 -0.78 4.70 -1.72
N VAL A 67 -1.04 3.38 -1.76
CA VAL A 67 -2.39 2.82 -1.77
C VAL A 67 -2.70 2.30 -0.37
N LEU A 68 -3.62 2.98 0.32
CA LEU A 68 -4.13 2.55 1.62
C LEU A 68 -5.40 1.74 1.41
N SER A 69 -5.36 0.47 1.83
CA SER A 69 -6.44 -0.48 1.64
C SER A 69 -6.97 -0.99 2.98
N PRO A 70 -7.69 -0.14 3.75
CA PRO A 70 -8.25 -0.57 5.03
C PRO A 70 -9.20 -1.75 4.80
N LYS A 71 -9.19 -2.70 5.75
CA LYS A 71 -9.94 -3.95 5.61
C LYS A 71 -11.43 -3.72 5.89
N PRO A 72 -12.33 -4.16 4.99
CA PRO A 72 -13.76 -3.99 5.19
C PRO A 72 -14.31 -5.00 6.20
N PRO A 73 -15.55 -4.84 6.69
CA PRO A 73 -16.16 -5.75 7.67
C PRO A 73 -16.15 -7.23 7.27
N SER A 74 -16.27 -7.53 5.97
CA SER A 74 -16.21 -8.91 5.47
C SER A 74 -14.87 -9.63 5.74
N SER A 75 -13.79 -8.91 6.05
CA SER A 75 -12.53 -9.53 6.43
C SER A 75 -12.52 -10.08 7.86
N GLY A 76 -13.46 -9.67 8.72
CA GLY A 76 -13.47 -9.98 10.15
C GLY A 76 -12.36 -9.28 10.95
N GLU A 77 -11.71 -8.26 10.38
CA GLU A 77 -10.67 -7.46 11.06
C GLU A 77 -11.26 -6.11 11.50
N ASP A 78 -11.00 -5.72 12.75
CA ASP A 78 -11.32 -4.38 13.23
C ASP A 78 -10.22 -3.39 12.85
N MET A 79 -10.63 -2.21 12.38
CA MET A 79 -9.71 -1.14 12.03
C MET A 79 -9.19 -0.39 13.26
N ASP A 80 -7.87 -0.38 13.44
CA ASP A 80 -7.20 0.62 14.28
C ASP A 80 -7.05 1.93 13.49
N TRP A 81 -8.03 2.81 13.65
CA TRP A 81 -8.03 4.08 12.97
C TRP A 81 -6.90 5.02 13.40
N LYS A 82 -6.38 4.90 14.63
CA LYS A 82 -5.26 5.73 15.09
C LYS A 82 -3.98 5.34 14.36
N ALA A 83 -3.77 4.04 14.15
CA ALA A 83 -2.67 3.55 13.33
C ALA A 83 -2.81 3.97 11.85
N PHE A 84 -4.04 3.96 11.33
CA PHE A 84 -4.33 4.43 9.98
C PHE A 84 -4.02 5.93 9.81
N ASP A 85 -4.46 6.76 10.75
CA ASP A 85 -4.17 8.20 10.77
C ASP A 85 -2.65 8.46 10.86
N ALA A 86 -1.91 7.63 11.61
CA ALA A 86 -0.45 7.70 11.65
C ALA A 86 0.20 7.40 10.29
N CYS A 87 -0.33 6.44 9.52
CA CYS A 87 0.14 6.16 8.16
C CYS A 87 -0.11 7.35 7.23
N LEU A 88 -1.29 7.99 7.35
CA LEU A 88 -1.63 9.17 6.59
C LEU A 88 -0.72 10.37 6.91
N ASN A 89 -0.26 10.51 8.14
CA ASN A 89 0.62 11.63 8.53
C ASN A 89 2.02 11.57 7.89
N VAL A 90 2.46 10.39 7.45
CA VAL A 90 3.77 10.18 6.80
C VAL A 90 3.62 9.86 5.30
N ARG A 91 2.43 10.05 4.73
CA ARG A 91 2.13 9.72 3.34
C ARG A 91 2.88 10.61 2.34
N PRO A 92 3.13 10.14 1.11
CA PRO A 92 3.60 10.99 0.03
C PRO A 92 2.47 11.90 -0.48
N ALA A 93 2.79 12.86 -1.35
CA ALA A 93 1.77 13.73 -1.96
C ALA A 93 0.66 12.94 -2.69
N GLN A 94 1.01 11.82 -3.31
CA GLN A 94 0.07 10.95 -4.03
C GLN A 94 -0.35 9.76 -3.16
N ALA A 95 -1.52 9.86 -2.54
CA ALA A 95 -2.12 8.77 -1.77
C ALA A 95 -3.58 8.56 -2.14
N VAL A 96 -4.05 7.30 -2.09
CA VAL A 96 -5.42 6.92 -2.43
C VAL A 96 -5.97 5.88 -1.45
N LEU A 97 -7.29 5.82 -1.34
CA LEU A 97 -7.99 4.73 -0.68
C LEU A 97 -8.39 3.67 -1.71
N LYS A 98 -8.19 2.40 -1.38
CA LYS A 98 -8.69 1.28 -2.18
C LYS A 98 -9.43 0.30 -1.27
N ILE A 99 -10.74 0.14 -1.42
CA ILE A 99 -11.52 -0.75 -0.56
C ILE A 99 -12.01 -1.93 -1.37
N VAL A 100 -11.74 -3.14 -0.87
CA VAL A 100 -12.25 -4.38 -1.45
C VAL A 100 -13.71 -4.57 -1.04
N ILE A 101 -14.58 -4.92 -1.98
CA ILE A 101 -16.03 -5.04 -1.77
C ILE A 101 -16.50 -6.46 -2.09
N PHE A 102 -17.02 -7.18 -1.09
CA PHE A 102 -17.63 -8.50 -1.28
C PHE A 102 -19.16 -8.48 -1.29
N ASP A 103 -19.77 -7.51 -0.59
CA ASP A 103 -21.21 -7.34 -0.43
C ASP A 103 -21.61 -5.87 -0.14
N ASP A 104 -22.90 -5.64 0.10
CA ASP A 104 -23.45 -4.31 0.38
C ASP A 104 -22.99 -3.76 1.74
N THR A 105 -22.61 -4.61 2.70
CA THR A 105 -22.06 -4.19 3.99
C THR A 105 -20.72 -3.50 3.78
N ASP A 106 -19.84 -4.10 2.98
CA ASP A 106 -18.56 -3.51 2.62
C ASP A 106 -18.74 -2.22 1.81
N PHE A 107 -19.71 -2.19 0.91
CA PHE A 107 -19.99 -1.00 0.09
C PHE A 107 -20.46 0.19 0.93
N ASN A 108 -21.39 -0.03 1.86
CA ASN A 108 -21.85 1.01 2.78
C ASN A 108 -20.75 1.45 3.75
N TRP A 109 -19.92 0.51 4.19
CA TRP A 109 -18.74 0.82 4.99
C TRP A 109 -17.72 1.68 4.20
N ALA A 110 -17.47 1.37 2.93
CA ALA A 110 -16.57 2.18 2.10
C ALA A 110 -17.03 3.65 1.97
N ARG A 111 -18.35 3.89 1.95
CA ARG A 111 -18.91 5.25 2.00
C ARG A 111 -18.55 5.98 3.29
N SER A 112 -18.71 5.33 4.44
CA SER A 112 -18.37 5.95 5.74
C SER A 112 -16.87 6.21 5.89
N VAL A 113 -16.01 5.36 5.30
CA VAL A 113 -14.57 5.62 5.22
C VAL A 113 -14.26 6.84 4.35
N THR A 114 -14.98 7.03 3.25
CA THR A 114 -14.83 8.20 2.38
C THR A 114 -15.25 9.47 3.10
N ASP A 115 -16.34 9.44 3.87
CA ASP A 115 -16.78 10.57 4.70
C ASP A 115 -15.74 10.94 5.77
N ARG A 116 -15.00 9.95 6.30
CA ARG A 116 -13.91 10.16 7.25
C ARG A 116 -12.67 10.78 6.61
N TYR A 117 -12.40 10.49 5.34
CA TYR A 117 -11.21 10.93 4.61
C TYR A 117 -11.58 11.55 3.24
N PRO A 118 -12.29 12.69 3.23
CA PRO A 118 -12.86 13.26 2.00
C PRO A 118 -11.81 13.72 0.99
N ASP A 119 -10.57 13.97 1.42
CA ASP A 119 -9.48 14.43 0.58
C ASP A 119 -8.76 13.30 -0.17
N LEU A 120 -9.08 12.03 0.11
CA LEU A 120 -8.43 10.88 -0.54
C LEU A 120 -9.34 10.33 -1.65
N PRO A 121 -8.85 10.21 -2.89
CA PRO A 121 -9.58 9.50 -3.93
C PRO A 121 -9.86 8.05 -3.52
N LEU A 122 -11.13 7.65 -3.60
CA LEU A 122 -11.57 6.28 -3.33
C LEU A 122 -11.65 5.45 -4.62
N TYR A 123 -11.06 4.26 -4.57
CA TYR A 123 -11.21 3.21 -5.57
C TYR A 123 -11.88 2.00 -4.93
N LEU A 124 -12.87 1.42 -5.61
CA LEU A 124 -13.54 0.19 -5.18
C LEU A 124 -13.00 -0.99 -5.98
N GLN A 125 -12.58 -2.05 -5.29
CA GLN A 125 -12.07 -3.27 -5.91
C GLN A 125 -13.06 -4.43 -5.65
N PRO A 126 -13.58 -5.11 -6.68
CA PRO A 126 -14.38 -6.32 -6.46
C PRO A 126 -13.58 -7.38 -5.70
N GLY A 127 -14.17 -7.96 -4.65
CA GLY A 127 -13.58 -9.06 -3.89
C GLY A 127 -13.52 -10.34 -4.71
N ASN A 128 -12.38 -11.02 -4.70
CA ASN A 128 -12.26 -12.33 -5.33
C ASN A 128 -12.66 -13.44 -4.34
N ARG A 129 -13.74 -14.18 -4.64
CA ARG A 129 -14.25 -15.26 -3.79
C ARG A 129 -13.48 -16.58 -3.95
N SER A 130 -12.48 -16.67 -4.82
CA SER A 130 -11.77 -17.91 -5.16
C SER A 130 -10.77 -18.41 -4.09
N GLY A 131 -11.03 -18.18 -2.81
CA GLY A 131 -10.21 -18.67 -1.70
C GLY A 131 -10.37 -20.17 -1.40
N GLN A 132 -10.59 -21.01 -2.41
CA GLN A 132 -10.33 -22.45 -2.26
C GLN A 132 -8.93 -22.74 -2.80
N PRO A 133 -8.04 -23.40 -2.03
CA PRO A 133 -6.89 -24.04 -2.63
C PRO A 133 -7.42 -25.13 -3.58
N GLY A 134 -7.04 -25.04 -4.85
CA GLY A 134 -7.15 -26.18 -5.77
C GLY A 134 -6.16 -27.27 -5.40
#